data_AF-A0A428W5B3-F1
#
_entry.id   AF-A0A428W5B3-F1
#
_cell.length_a   1.000
_cell.length_b   1.000
_cell.length_c   1.000
_cell.angle_alpha   90.00
_cell.angle_beta   90.00
_cell.angle_gamma   90.00
#
_symmetry.space_group_name_H-M   'P 1'
#
loop_
_entity.id
_entity.type
_entity.pdbx_description
1 polymer ?
#
loop_
_entity_poly.entity_id
_entity_poly.type
_entity_poly.pdbx_seq_one_letter_code
_entity_poly.pdbx_strand_id
1 'polypeptide(L)'
;MRSREPDEETVLLLRERLRAVDEALGTPPGLWERVRSGPPAVPAPRAEPTVPRRARGLTRRLPGRLPGGRSRGASRRLPSAAPRRVPRLLAGVTAAVVVSLVLLGAWWLAGPPGATDGSGGDGRDGHPAGPPAVTLTVHNAEEACRPLRTLECALGIAKDPYRRYGSPDNRAGRVWHGDRVSAVCVVADGRLVRDEAGITSRRWYLVSGGGAVVPVDGWLPGVRTRNTTEVRECSAAETAAGRRS
;
A
#
# COMPACT_ATOMS: atom_id res chain seq x y z
N MET A 1 -3.81 37.35 -11.40
CA MET A 1 -5.08 37.14 -10.68
C MET A 1 -4.78 37.21 -9.19
N ARG A 2 -5.25 38.25 -8.48
CA ARG A 2 -5.19 38.28 -7.00
C ARG A 2 -6.43 37.56 -6.49
N SER A 3 -6.25 36.51 -5.70
CA SER A 3 -7.34 35.88 -4.96
C SER A 3 -7.94 36.91 -4.03
N ARG A 4 -9.26 37.11 -4.10
CA ARG A 4 -10.00 37.99 -3.20
C ARG A 4 -10.16 37.21 -1.90
N GLU A 5 -9.41 37.59 -0.87
CA GLU A 5 -9.56 36.99 0.45
C GLU A 5 -10.98 37.29 0.95
N PRO A 6 -11.72 36.28 1.47
CA PRO A 6 -13.06 36.50 1.99
C PRO A 6 -13.00 37.46 3.18
N ASP A 7 -13.96 38.37 3.24
CA ASP A 7 -14.07 39.30 4.36
C ASP A 7 -14.33 38.56 5.68
N GLU A 8 -13.81 39.12 6.77
CA GLU A 8 -13.87 38.53 8.11
C GLU A 8 -15.32 38.35 8.59
N GLU A 9 -16.22 39.24 8.18
CA GLU A 9 -17.65 39.18 8.47
C GLU A 9 -18.30 37.93 7.85
N THR A 10 -18.00 37.63 6.59
CA THR A 10 -18.46 36.42 5.91
C THR A 10 -17.94 35.15 6.58
N VAL A 11 -16.68 35.16 7.04
CA VAL A 11 -16.11 34.02 7.76
C VAL A 11 -16.84 33.78 9.09
N LEU A 12 -17.18 34.84 9.82
CA LEU A 12 -17.92 34.74 11.08
C LEU A 12 -19.36 34.26 10.85
N LEU A 13 -20.04 34.80 9.84
CA LEU A 13 -21.39 34.36 9.46
C LEU A 13 -21.41 32.87 9.10
N LEU A 14 -20.41 32.40 8.37
CA LEU A 14 -20.31 31.00 7.98
C LEU A 14 -20.06 30.09 9.18
N ARG A 15 -19.20 30.50 10.11
CA ARG A 15 -18.93 29.74 11.35
C ARG A 15 -20.18 29.62 12.22
N GLU A 16 -20.93 30.70 12.37
CA GLU A 16 -22.16 30.68 13.16
C GLU A 16 -23.21 29.75 12.53
N ARG A 17 -23.36 29.82 11.19
CA ARG A 17 -24.27 28.94 10.46
C ARG A 17 -23.87 27.47 10.54
N LEU A 18 -22.57 27.17 10.51
CA LEU A 18 -22.07 25.81 10.66
C LEU A 18 -22.33 25.26 12.07
N ARG A 19 -22.13 26.07 13.11
CA ARG A 19 -22.44 25.66 14.49
C ARG A 19 -23.92 25.35 14.66
N ALA A 20 -24.80 26.20 14.12
CA ALA A 20 -26.25 25.95 14.17
C ALA A 20 -26.67 24.66 13.45
N VAL A 21 -26.00 24.33 12.34
CA VAL A 21 -26.25 23.06 11.62
C VAL A 21 -25.74 21.86 12.42
N ASP A 22 -24.57 21.96 13.03
CA ASP A 22 -23.99 20.88 13.84
C ASP A 22 -24.85 20.57 15.07
N GLU A 23 -25.37 21.60 15.74
CA GLU A 23 -26.33 21.44 16.85
C GLU A 23 -27.66 20.81 16.42
N ALA A 24 -28.09 21.07 15.19
CA ALA A 24 -29.31 20.46 14.64
C ALA A 24 -29.10 18.99 14.20
N LEU A 25 -27.85 18.58 13.92
CA LEU A 25 -27.52 17.24 13.46
C LEU A 25 -27.32 16.28 14.65
N GLY A 26 -28.45 15.74 15.15
CA GLY A 26 -28.42 14.62 16.09
C GLY A 26 -28.08 13.28 15.43
N THR A 27 -27.39 12.40 16.15
CA THR A 27 -27.22 11.01 15.72
C THR A 27 -28.54 10.25 15.90
N PRO A 28 -29.09 9.61 14.85
CA PRO A 28 -30.32 8.82 14.99
C PRO A 28 -30.15 7.69 16.01
N PRO A 29 -31.18 7.38 16.82
CA PRO A 29 -31.10 6.27 17.76
C PRO A 29 -30.80 4.95 17.05
N GLY A 30 -29.92 4.16 17.67
CA GLY A 30 -29.50 2.86 17.15
C GLY A 30 -28.64 2.89 15.87
N LEU A 31 -28.18 4.06 15.40
CA LEU A 31 -27.28 4.17 14.24
C LEU A 31 -26.04 3.30 14.42
N TRP A 32 -25.35 3.44 15.56
CA TRP A 32 -24.12 2.71 15.84
C TRP A 32 -24.34 1.20 16.03
N GLU A 33 -25.50 0.81 16.55
CA GLU A 33 -25.89 -0.60 16.64
C GLU A 33 -26.02 -1.22 15.24
N ARG A 34 -26.63 -0.50 14.28
CA ARG A 34 -26.75 -0.97 12.89
C ARG A 34 -25.39 -1.06 12.19
N VAL A 35 -24.49 -0.11 12.44
CA VAL A 35 -23.12 -0.13 11.91
C VAL A 35 -22.35 -1.34 12.46
N ARG A 36 -22.48 -1.63 13.76
CA ARG A 36 -21.86 -2.81 14.39
C ARG A 36 -22.47 -4.13 13.91
N SER A 37 -23.78 -4.18 13.74
CA SER A 37 -24.51 -5.40 13.36
C SER A 37 -24.32 -5.78 11.90
N GLY A 38 -23.80 -4.85 11.08
CA GLY A 38 -23.69 -5.03 9.64
C GLY A 38 -25.07 -4.99 8.95
N PRO A 39 -25.08 -4.89 7.60
CA PRO A 39 -26.34 -4.95 6.86
C PRO A 39 -26.97 -6.35 7.03
N PRO A 40 -28.32 -6.45 7.10
CA PRO A 40 -28.98 -7.75 7.06
C PRO A 40 -28.61 -8.45 5.76
N ALA A 41 -28.40 -9.76 5.81
CA ALA A 41 -28.13 -10.57 4.63
C ALA A 41 -29.31 -10.44 3.65
N VAL A 42 -29.14 -9.62 2.62
CA VAL A 42 -30.09 -9.58 1.50
C VAL A 42 -29.90 -10.90 0.74
N PRO A 43 -30.93 -11.77 0.65
CA PRO A 43 -30.82 -12.96 -0.16
C PRO A 43 -30.53 -12.54 -1.60
N ALA A 44 -29.44 -13.08 -2.17
CA ALA A 44 -29.03 -12.77 -3.53
C ALA A 44 -30.22 -13.03 -4.49
N PRO A 45 -30.56 -12.08 -5.39
CA PRO A 45 -31.57 -12.33 -6.39
C PRO A 45 -31.14 -13.55 -7.21
N ARG A 46 -32.05 -14.51 -7.32
CA ARG A 46 -31.88 -15.74 -8.08
C ARG A 46 -31.52 -15.35 -9.51
N ALA A 47 -30.32 -15.70 -9.96
CA ALA A 47 -29.91 -15.45 -11.34
C ALA A 47 -30.86 -16.20 -12.27
N GLU A 48 -31.71 -15.46 -12.99
CA GLU A 48 -32.47 -16.02 -14.10
C GLU A 48 -31.49 -16.42 -15.23
N PRO A 49 -31.70 -17.58 -15.86
CA PRO A 49 -30.86 -18.03 -16.95
C PRO A 49 -30.96 -17.05 -18.12
N THR A 50 -29.87 -16.32 -18.35
CA THR A 50 -29.73 -15.40 -19.48
C THR A 50 -29.69 -16.22 -20.78
N VAL A 51 -30.76 -16.14 -21.56
CA VAL A 51 -30.83 -16.74 -22.91
C VAL A 51 -29.74 -16.10 -23.79
N PRO A 52 -28.93 -16.88 -24.53
CA PRO A 52 -27.88 -16.33 -25.37
C PRO A 52 -28.48 -15.57 -26.56
N ARG A 53 -28.29 -14.25 -26.55
CA ARG A 53 -28.67 -13.37 -27.65
C ARG A 53 -27.69 -13.59 -28.81
N ARG A 54 -28.16 -14.24 -29.88
CA ARG A 54 -27.43 -14.41 -31.17
C ARG A 54 -26.92 -13.05 -31.65
N ALA A 55 -25.59 -12.89 -31.70
CA ALA A 55 -24.95 -11.77 -32.38
C ALA A 55 -25.13 -11.95 -33.91
N ARG A 56 -26.05 -11.19 -34.49
CA ARG A 56 -26.10 -10.97 -35.95
C ARG A 56 -24.90 -10.13 -36.34
N GLY A 57 -24.18 -10.61 -37.35
CA GLY A 57 -22.96 -10.03 -37.84
C GLY A 57 -23.11 -8.61 -38.38
N LEU A 58 -22.06 -7.82 -38.14
CA LEU A 58 -21.76 -6.58 -38.83
C LEU A 58 -20.27 -6.60 -39.14
N THR A 59 -19.91 -7.26 -40.24
CA THR A 59 -18.62 -7.13 -40.89
C THR A 59 -18.54 -5.75 -41.53
N ARG A 60 -17.98 -4.77 -40.81
CA ARG A 60 -17.64 -3.48 -41.41
C ARG A 60 -16.19 -3.55 -41.90
N ARG A 61 -16.07 -3.62 -43.23
CA ARG A 61 -14.85 -3.50 -44.03
C ARG A 61 -14.01 -2.30 -43.60
N LEU A 62 -12.71 -2.50 -43.43
CA LEU A 62 -11.68 -1.47 -43.42
C LEU A 62 -10.79 -1.68 -44.66
N PRO A 63 -10.63 -0.68 -45.56
CA PRO A 63 -9.63 -0.77 -46.61
C PRO A 63 -8.26 -0.38 -46.06
N GLY A 64 -7.28 -1.27 -46.25
CA GLY A 64 -5.87 -0.97 -46.04
C GLY A 64 -5.32 -0.08 -47.15
N ARG A 65 -4.55 0.94 -46.78
CA ARG A 65 -3.65 1.65 -47.70
C ARG A 65 -2.55 2.38 -46.91
N LEU A 66 -1.34 1.87 -46.95
CA LEU A 66 -0.12 2.66 -46.73
C LEU A 66 0.91 2.24 -47.78
N PRO A 67 1.38 3.15 -48.65
CA PRO A 67 2.67 3.00 -49.31
C PRO A 67 3.75 3.77 -48.54
N GLY A 68 4.98 3.27 -48.64
CA GLY A 68 6.15 3.79 -47.95
C GLY A 68 6.66 5.13 -48.49
N GLY A 69 7.58 5.71 -47.74
CA GLY A 69 8.30 6.93 -48.08
C GLY A 69 9.62 7.00 -47.33
N ARG A 70 10.68 6.46 -47.94
CA ARG A 70 12.08 6.78 -47.63
C ARG A 70 12.32 8.25 -47.99
N SER A 71 12.95 9.00 -47.08
CA SER A 71 13.67 10.23 -47.45
C SER A 71 15.00 10.30 -46.71
N ARG A 72 16.07 10.14 -47.49
CA ARG A 72 17.44 10.55 -47.21
C ARG A 72 17.54 12.07 -47.38
N GLY A 73 18.45 12.70 -46.64
CA GLY A 73 18.92 14.07 -46.90
C GLY A 73 19.53 14.66 -45.62
N ALA A 74 20.84 14.57 -45.41
CA ALA A 74 21.92 15.36 -46.01
C ALA A 74 22.45 16.42 -45.01
N SER A 75 23.66 16.13 -44.54
CA SER A 75 24.74 17.02 -44.10
C SER A 75 24.52 18.54 -44.12
N ARG A 76 24.79 19.18 -42.97
CA ARG A 76 25.58 20.42 -42.94
C ARG A 76 26.64 20.37 -41.83
N ARG A 77 27.85 20.77 -42.22
CA ARG A 77 29.07 20.85 -41.40
C ARG A 77 29.10 22.15 -40.59
N LEU A 78 29.61 22.02 -39.36
CA LEU A 78 30.48 22.86 -38.49
C LEU A 78 30.71 24.35 -38.83
N PRO A 79 30.98 25.19 -37.80
CA PRO A 79 32.38 25.47 -37.45
C PRO A 79 32.73 25.53 -35.95
N SER A 80 34.05 25.45 -35.76
CA SER A 80 34.94 25.49 -34.59
C SER A 80 34.77 26.64 -33.58
N ALA A 81 35.06 26.38 -32.29
CA ALA A 81 35.65 27.36 -31.37
C ALA A 81 36.41 26.66 -30.23
N ALA A 82 37.56 27.22 -29.88
CA ALA A 82 38.69 26.66 -29.12
C ALA A 82 38.61 26.90 -27.57
N PRO A 83 39.63 26.55 -26.77
CA PRO A 83 39.53 26.15 -25.35
C PRO A 83 39.64 27.31 -24.35
N ARG A 84 39.25 27.06 -23.08
CA ARG A 84 39.60 27.94 -21.93
C ARG A 84 40.03 27.13 -20.70
N ARG A 85 41.05 27.67 -20.04
CA ARG A 85 41.78 27.15 -18.87
C ARG A 85 41.03 27.37 -17.53
N VAL A 86 41.46 26.56 -16.56
CA VAL A 86 41.13 26.45 -15.11
C VAL A 86 41.21 27.77 -14.31
N PRO A 87 40.63 27.83 -13.10
CA PRO A 87 41.48 27.75 -11.90
C PRO A 87 40.93 26.91 -10.73
N ARG A 88 41.87 26.51 -9.85
CA ARG A 88 41.68 25.89 -8.52
C ARG A 88 41.53 26.96 -7.41
N LEU A 89 41.17 26.48 -6.20
CA LEU A 89 41.07 27.14 -4.86
C LEU A 89 39.64 27.55 -4.52
N LEU A 90 38.99 27.21 -3.38
CA LEU A 90 39.38 27.06 -1.96
C LEU A 90 38.56 25.90 -1.32
N ALA A 91 39.00 25.05 -0.38
CA ALA A 91 39.62 25.23 0.95
C ALA A 91 38.72 25.94 2.01
N GLY A 92 38.25 25.18 3.01
CA GLY A 92 37.50 25.62 4.20
C GLY A 92 36.01 25.24 4.09
N VAL A 93 35.44 24.33 4.89
CA VAL A 93 35.33 24.32 6.35
C VAL A 93 35.20 22.87 6.84
N THR A 94 36.24 22.32 7.46
CA THR A 94 36.34 20.91 7.89
C THR A 94 36.27 20.69 9.41
N ALA A 95 35.89 21.69 10.22
CA ALA A 95 36.05 21.58 11.68
C ALA A 95 34.76 21.49 12.51
N ALA A 96 33.56 21.63 11.93
CA ALA A 96 32.32 21.66 12.73
C ALA A 96 31.57 20.31 12.82
N VAL A 97 31.82 19.36 11.91
CA VAL A 97 31.00 18.13 11.81
C VAL A 97 31.46 17.02 12.76
N VAL A 98 32.71 17.05 13.23
CA VAL A 98 33.28 15.95 14.02
C VAL A 98 32.80 15.95 15.48
N VAL A 99 32.49 17.12 16.06
CA VAL A 99 32.04 17.20 17.47
C VAL A 99 30.57 16.77 17.63
N SER A 100 29.71 16.98 16.64
CA SER A 100 28.29 16.56 16.69
C SER A 100 28.10 15.04 16.58
N LEU A 101 29.05 14.32 15.96
CA LEU A 101 28.96 12.87 15.83
C LEU A 101 29.32 12.11 17.12
N VAL A 102 30.13 12.69 18.01
CA VAL A 102 30.53 12.02 19.25
C VAL A 102 29.46 12.14 20.36
N LEU A 103 28.70 13.25 20.40
CA LEU A 103 27.66 13.43 21.43
C LEU A 103 26.33 12.72 21.11
N LEU A 104 26.00 12.48 19.83
CA LEU A 104 24.79 11.74 19.45
C LEU A 104 24.98 10.21 19.42
N GLY A 105 26.22 9.71 19.37
CA GLY A 105 26.51 8.27 19.40
C GLY A 105 26.37 7.64 20.79
N ALA A 106 26.56 8.41 21.87
CA ALA A 106 26.52 7.89 23.23
C ALA A 106 25.09 7.58 23.72
N TRP A 107 24.07 8.29 23.21
CA TRP A 107 22.68 8.09 23.64
C TRP A 107 22.05 6.81 23.06
N TRP A 108 22.65 6.23 22.02
CA TRP A 108 22.21 4.96 21.45
C TRP A 108 22.82 3.72 22.13
N LEU A 109 23.79 3.91 23.05
CA LEU A 109 24.43 2.82 23.79
C LEU A 109 23.92 2.66 25.23
N ALA A 110 23.18 3.65 25.75
CA ALA A 110 22.45 3.53 27.01
C ALA A 110 20.98 3.22 26.72
N GLY A 111 20.68 1.97 26.36
CA GLY A 111 19.30 1.48 26.37
C GLY A 111 18.69 1.64 27.77
N PRO A 112 17.37 1.87 27.88
CA PRO A 112 16.73 1.95 29.20
C PRO A 112 16.97 0.63 29.96
N PRO A 113 17.36 0.67 31.24
CA PRO A 113 17.51 -0.54 32.03
C PRO A 113 16.15 -1.24 32.12
N GLY A 114 16.10 -2.46 31.59
CA GLY A 114 15.00 -3.37 31.82
C GLY A 114 15.02 -3.93 33.25
N ALA A 115 13.81 -4.26 33.70
CA ALA A 115 13.46 -5.15 34.80
C ALA A 115 13.65 -4.63 36.24
N THR A 116 12.51 -4.31 36.86
CA THR A 116 12.21 -4.85 38.19
C THR A 116 10.81 -5.45 38.18
N ASP A 117 10.71 -6.62 38.79
CA ASP A 117 9.61 -7.58 38.77
C ASP A 117 8.28 -7.02 39.30
N GLY A 118 7.19 -7.47 38.68
CA GLY A 118 5.81 -7.19 39.08
C GLY A 118 4.92 -8.37 38.76
N SER A 119 4.92 -9.32 39.70
CA SER A 119 4.05 -10.49 39.77
C SER A 119 2.55 -10.16 39.64
N GLY A 120 1.82 -10.98 38.89
CA GLY A 120 0.38 -11.23 39.08
C GLY A 120 -0.52 -10.89 37.89
N GLY A 121 -1.14 -11.92 37.28
CA GLY A 121 -2.25 -11.68 36.36
C GLY A 121 -2.59 -12.80 35.39
N ASP A 122 -3.10 -13.91 35.92
CA ASP A 122 -4.23 -14.70 35.41
C ASP A 122 -4.29 -15.12 33.91
N GLY A 123 -4.08 -16.43 33.70
CA GLY A 123 -4.83 -17.30 32.79
C GLY A 123 -5.29 -16.75 31.44
N ARG A 124 -4.41 -16.76 30.43
CA ARG A 124 -4.82 -17.04 29.04
C ARG A 124 -3.79 -17.93 28.38
N ASP A 125 -4.30 -18.95 27.71
CA ASP A 125 -3.58 -20.05 27.07
C ASP A 125 -2.30 -19.58 26.36
N GLY A 126 -1.15 -19.97 26.91
CA GLY A 126 0.15 -19.72 26.33
C GLY A 126 0.32 -20.53 25.06
N HIS A 127 -0.03 -19.94 23.92
CA HIS A 127 0.54 -20.38 22.66
C HIS A 127 2.06 -20.17 22.76
N PRO A 128 2.90 -21.19 22.48
CA PRO A 128 4.34 -20.98 22.52
C PRO A 128 4.67 -19.80 21.62
N ALA A 129 5.52 -18.88 22.11
CA ALA A 129 6.05 -17.79 21.31
C ALA A 129 6.70 -18.42 20.07
N GLY A 130 6.00 -18.37 18.95
CA GLY A 130 6.48 -18.89 17.69
C GLY A 130 7.80 -18.22 17.32
N PRO A 131 8.58 -18.81 16.39
CA PRO A 131 9.79 -18.17 15.88
C PRO A 131 9.49 -16.74 15.43
N PRO A 132 10.45 -15.81 15.59
CA PRO A 132 10.22 -14.39 15.41
C PRO A 132 9.76 -14.07 13.99
N ALA A 133 8.75 -13.22 13.88
CA ALA A 133 8.26 -12.73 12.59
C ALA A 133 9.35 -11.93 11.86
N VAL A 134 9.40 -12.06 10.53
CA VAL A 134 10.40 -11.39 9.68
C VAL A 134 9.82 -10.09 9.15
N THR A 135 10.51 -8.96 9.31
CA THR A 135 10.05 -7.69 8.74
C THR A 135 10.19 -7.70 7.22
N LEU A 136 9.08 -7.49 6.51
CA LEU A 136 9.02 -7.33 5.06
C LEU A 136 8.79 -5.88 4.69
N THR A 137 9.31 -5.47 3.54
CA THR A 137 8.96 -4.18 2.92
C THR A 137 7.98 -4.41 1.77
N VAL A 138 6.86 -3.71 1.81
CA VAL A 138 5.83 -3.74 0.78
C VAL A 138 6.35 -3.05 -0.49
N HIS A 139 6.19 -3.73 -1.62
CA HIS A 139 6.63 -3.23 -2.91
C HIS A 139 5.46 -3.07 -3.89
N ASN A 140 5.32 -1.87 -4.44
CA ASN A 140 4.44 -1.62 -5.58
C ASN A 140 5.27 -1.62 -6.88
N ALA A 141 4.89 -2.49 -7.82
CA ALA A 141 5.52 -2.60 -9.12
C ALA A 141 5.37 -1.31 -9.94
N GLU A 142 4.22 -0.63 -9.81
CA GLU A 142 3.93 0.64 -10.47
C GLU A 142 4.74 1.78 -9.87
N GLU A 143 5.72 2.28 -10.62
CA GLU A 143 6.64 3.32 -10.16
C GLU A 143 5.93 4.62 -9.79
N ALA A 144 4.92 5.03 -10.57
CA ALA A 144 4.11 6.21 -10.29
C ALA A 144 3.39 6.16 -8.94
N CYS A 145 3.10 4.95 -8.43
CA CYS A 145 2.44 4.75 -7.15
C CYS A 145 3.39 4.61 -5.96
N ARG A 146 4.70 4.50 -6.17
CA ARG A 146 5.69 4.39 -5.10
C ARG A 146 5.74 5.62 -4.17
N PRO A 147 5.71 6.87 -4.67
CA PRO A 147 5.72 8.05 -3.79
C PRO A 147 4.32 8.41 -3.26
N LEU A 148 3.25 7.75 -3.72
CA LEU A 148 1.88 8.14 -3.44
C LEU A 148 1.22 7.25 -2.38
N ARG A 149 0.55 7.88 -1.41
CA ARG A 149 -0.25 7.20 -0.38
C ARG A 149 -1.75 7.39 -0.58
N THR A 150 -2.21 7.31 -1.82
CA THR A 150 -3.64 7.44 -2.17
C THR A 150 -4.33 6.07 -2.21
N LEU A 151 -5.67 6.06 -2.31
CA LEU A 151 -6.44 4.82 -2.33
C LEU A 151 -6.22 4.00 -3.62
N GLU A 152 -5.93 4.67 -4.73
CA GLU A 152 -5.64 4.07 -6.04
C GLU A 152 -4.29 3.34 -6.02
N CYS A 153 -3.32 3.88 -5.27
CA CYS A 153 -1.98 3.31 -5.13
C CYS A 153 -1.83 2.34 -3.95
N ALA A 154 -2.91 2.09 -3.21
CA ALA A 154 -2.93 1.14 -2.12
C ALA A 154 -2.97 -0.31 -2.62
N LEU A 155 -2.12 -1.15 -2.07
CA LEU A 155 -2.10 -2.59 -2.29
C LEU A 155 -3.04 -3.27 -1.31
N GLY A 156 -3.75 -4.30 -1.75
CA GLY A 156 -4.67 -5.05 -0.91
C GLY A 156 -3.96 -6.04 0.00
N ILE A 157 -4.44 -6.15 1.24
CA ILE A 157 -4.21 -7.31 2.09
C ILE A 157 -5.41 -8.23 1.93
N ALA A 158 -5.17 -9.51 1.64
CA ALA A 158 -6.23 -10.48 1.41
C ALA A 158 -6.65 -11.20 2.71
N LYS A 159 -7.89 -11.70 2.76
CA LYS A 159 -8.36 -12.54 3.88
C LYS A 159 -7.93 -13.99 3.72
N ASP A 160 -8.01 -14.50 2.48
CA ASP A 160 -7.70 -15.87 2.09
C ASP A 160 -6.71 -15.89 0.90
N PRO A 161 -5.54 -16.56 1.03
CA PRO A 161 -4.51 -16.61 -0.01
C PRO A 161 -4.88 -17.53 -1.19
N TYR A 162 -5.93 -18.34 -1.08
CA TYR A 162 -6.40 -19.24 -2.12
C TYR A 162 -7.54 -18.62 -2.95
N ARG A 163 -8.14 -17.54 -2.47
CA ARG A 163 -9.17 -16.78 -3.20
C ARG A 163 -8.56 -15.74 -4.14
N ARG A 164 -9.38 -15.20 -5.06
CA ARG A 164 -8.94 -14.21 -6.06
C ARG A 164 -8.43 -12.94 -5.35
N TYR A 165 -7.18 -12.58 -5.62
CA TYR A 165 -6.59 -11.32 -5.17
C TYR A 165 -7.32 -10.12 -5.79
N GLY A 166 -7.55 -9.06 -5.01
CA GLY A 166 -8.23 -7.85 -5.45
C GLY A 166 -9.76 -7.93 -5.51
N SER A 167 -10.36 -9.10 -5.25
CA SER A 167 -11.82 -9.22 -5.11
C SER A 167 -12.30 -8.44 -3.87
N PRO A 168 -13.43 -7.70 -3.93
CA PRO A 168 -13.98 -6.98 -2.78
C PRO A 168 -14.21 -7.87 -1.56
N ASP A 169 -14.69 -9.10 -1.77
CA ASP A 169 -15.04 -10.03 -0.67
C ASP A 169 -13.81 -10.64 0.02
N ASN A 170 -12.65 -10.61 -0.66
CA ASN A 170 -11.39 -11.15 -0.16
C ASN A 170 -10.44 -10.04 0.33
N ARG A 171 -10.93 -8.84 0.63
CA ARG A 171 -10.09 -7.71 1.09
C ARG A 171 -10.15 -7.60 2.62
N ALA A 172 -9.02 -7.78 3.28
CA ALA A 172 -8.85 -7.57 4.72
C ALA A 172 -8.43 -6.11 5.03
N GLY A 173 -7.61 -5.52 4.17
CA GLY A 173 -7.01 -4.21 4.44
C GLY A 173 -6.25 -3.64 3.27
N ARG A 174 -5.46 -2.59 3.56
CA ARG A 174 -4.61 -1.89 2.60
C ARG A 174 -3.26 -1.55 3.19
N VAL A 175 -2.24 -1.60 2.34
CA VAL A 175 -0.87 -1.18 2.62
C VAL A 175 -0.34 -0.41 1.42
N TRP A 176 0.72 0.36 1.62
CA TRP A 176 1.35 1.16 0.57
C TRP A 176 2.79 0.73 0.36
N HIS A 177 3.37 1.20 -0.75
CA HIS A 177 4.79 1.00 -0.98
C HIS A 177 5.63 1.55 0.18
N GLY A 178 6.65 0.79 0.57
CA GLY A 178 7.56 1.15 1.65
C GLY A 178 7.01 0.84 3.05
N ASP A 179 5.74 0.46 3.18
CA ASP A 179 5.21 -0.01 4.46
C ASP A 179 6.00 -1.23 4.93
N ARG A 180 6.33 -1.24 6.22
CA ARG A 180 6.97 -2.39 6.88
C ARG A 180 5.90 -3.23 7.56
N VAL A 181 5.93 -4.52 7.31
CA VAL A 181 4.97 -5.49 7.86
C VAL A 181 5.71 -6.68 8.44
N SER A 182 5.15 -7.30 9.48
CA SER A 182 5.76 -8.49 10.09
C SER A 182 5.20 -9.74 9.43
N ALA A 183 6.01 -10.50 8.70
CA ALA A 183 5.62 -11.80 8.15
C ALA A 183 5.80 -12.90 9.18
N VAL A 184 4.69 -13.52 9.54
CA VAL A 184 4.59 -14.60 10.52
C VAL A 184 4.98 -15.94 9.87
N CYS A 185 4.45 -16.20 8.68
CA CYS A 185 4.73 -17.42 7.91
C CYS A 185 4.39 -17.24 6.43
N VAL A 186 4.78 -18.20 5.59
CA VAL A 186 4.49 -18.22 4.14
C VAL A 186 3.77 -19.50 3.73
N VAL A 187 2.84 -19.36 2.79
CA VAL A 187 2.22 -20.46 2.03
C VAL A 187 2.75 -20.40 0.61
N ALA A 188 3.22 -21.53 0.06
CA ALA A 188 3.86 -21.59 -1.25
C ALA A 188 2.90 -21.96 -2.41
N ASP A 189 1.73 -22.50 -2.09
CA ASP A 189 0.73 -23.05 -3.02
C ASP A 189 -0.56 -22.20 -3.09
N GLY A 190 -0.48 -20.93 -2.69
CA GLY A 190 -1.60 -20.00 -2.79
C GLY A 190 -1.96 -19.66 -4.24
N ARG A 191 -3.01 -18.85 -4.41
CA ARG A 191 -3.50 -18.44 -5.72
C ARG A 191 -2.39 -17.71 -6.48
N LEU A 192 -2.12 -18.11 -7.73
CA LEU A 192 -1.15 -17.42 -8.58
C LEU A 192 -1.58 -15.97 -8.80
N VAL A 193 -0.70 -15.03 -8.46
CA VAL A 193 -0.87 -13.59 -8.71
C VAL A 193 0.19 -13.13 -9.68
N ARG A 194 -0.20 -12.26 -10.61
CA ARG A 194 0.69 -11.52 -11.51
C ARG A 194 0.63 -10.03 -11.14
N ASP A 195 1.77 -9.37 -11.07
CA ASP A 195 1.83 -7.92 -10.90
C ASP A 195 1.84 -7.17 -12.24
N GLU A 196 1.89 -5.85 -12.16
CA GLU A 196 1.89 -4.95 -13.31
C GLU A 196 3.20 -5.01 -14.12
N ALA A 197 4.30 -5.49 -13.52
CA ALA A 197 5.56 -5.76 -14.20
C ALA A 197 5.60 -7.16 -14.87
N GLY A 198 4.55 -7.96 -14.70
CA GLY A 198 4.42 -9.30 -15.27
C GLY A 198 5.09 -10.40 -14.46
N ILE A 199 5.60 -10.09 -13.26
CA ILE A 199 6.16 -11.07 -12.32
C ILE A 199 5.01 -11.87 -11.71
N THR A 200 5.19 -13.18 -11.59
CA THR A 200 4.18 -14.07 -11.02
C THR A 200 4.67 -14.79 -9.78
N SER A 201 3.80 -15.00 -8.79
CA SER A 201 4.12 -15.81 -7.61
C SER A 201 2.88 -16.54 -7.09
N ARG A 202 3.11 -17.73 -6.51
CA ARG A 202 2.14 -18.47 -5.68
C ARG A 202 2.43 -18.34 -4.18
N ARG A 203 3.50 -17.63 -3.82
CA ARG A 203 3.86 -17.39 -2.41
C ARG A 203 2.95 -16.32 -1.82
N TRP A 204 2.45 -16.56 -0.63
CA TRP A 204 1.64 -15.62 0.15
C TRP A 204 2.14 -15.57 1.58
N TYR A 205 2.40 -14.36 2.08
CA TYR A 205 2.89 -14.15 3.43
C TYR A 205 1.72 -13.78 4.34
N LEU A 206 1.54 -14.50 5.43
CA LEU A 206 0.68 -14.05 6.53
C LEU A 206 1.41 -12.92 7.23
N VAL A 207 0.88 -11.71 7.12
CA VAL A 207 1.46 -10.50 7.67
C VAL A 207 0.59 -9.95 8.79
N SER A 208 1.25 -9.34 9.77
CA SER A 208 0.61 -8.59 10.86
C SER A 208 1.20 -7.19 10.99
N GLY A 209 0.43 -6.31 11.62
CA GLY A 209 0.90 -4.96 11.99
C GLY A 209 1.11 -3.99 10.83
N GLY A 210 0.62 -4.31 9.61
CA GLY A 210 0.68 -3.40 8.47
C GLY A 210 -0.38 -2.29 8.52
N GLY A 211 -0.26 -1.28 7.68
CA GLY A 211 -1.24 -0.18 7.56
C GLY A 211 -0.87 1.04 8.40
N ALA A 212 -0.93 2.24 7.79
CA ALA A 212 -0.43 3.47 8.42
C ALA A 212 -1.29 4.02 9.57
N VAL A 213 -2.52 3.53 9.75
CA VAL A 213 -3.47 4.08 10.73
C VAL A 213 -4.05 3.00 11.64
N VAL A 214 -4.31 1.81 11.10
CA VAL A 214 -4.83 0.66 11.86
C VAL A 214 -4.04 -0.57 11.42
N PRO A 215 -3.51 -1.37 12.38
CA PRO A 215 -2.92 -2.67 12.09
C PRO A 215 -3.88 -3.52 11.26
N VAL A 216 -3.41 -4.02 10.12
CA VAL A 216 -4.13 -4.99 9.30
C VAL A 216 -3.38 -6.31 9.30
N ASP A 217 -4.11 -7.35 9.69
CA ASP A 217 -3.65 -8.73 9.57
C ASP A 217 -4.25 -9.36 8.30
N GLY A 218 -3.47 -10.22 7.65
CA GLY A 218 -3.94 -10.98 6.50
C GLY A 218 -2.82 -11.37 5.55
N TRP A 219 -3.16 -11.64 4.30
CA TRP A 219 -2.25 -12.25 3.34
C TRP A 219 -1.75 -11.26 2.30
N LEU A 220 -0.43 -11.11 2.22
CA LEU A 220 0.25 -10.30 1.21
C LEU A 220 0.84 -11.21 0.12
N PRO A 221 0.49 -11.02 -1.17
CA PRO A 221 1.09 -11.79 -2.25
C PRO A 221 2.60 -11.55 -2.35
N GLY A 222 3.36 -12.59 -2.67
CA GLY A 222 4.82 -12.50 -2.74
C GLY A 222 5.34 -11.53 -3.79
N VAL A 223 4.57 -11.30 -4.87
CA VAL A 223 4.88 -10.26 -5.88
C VAL A 223 4.84 -8.83 -5.31
N ARG A 224 4.22 -8.62 -4.15
CA ARG A 224 4.15 -7.31 -3.47
C ARG A 224 5.22 -7.15 -2.39
N THR A 225 6.29 -7.94 -2.46
CA THR A 225 7.41 -7.91 -1.51
C THR A 225 8.74 -7.92 -2.27
N ARG A 226 9.78 -7.33 -1.68
CA ARG A 226 11.18 -7.47 -2.14
C ARG A 226 12.02 -8.20 -1.10
N ASN A 227 11.42 -9.16 -0.42
CA ASN A 227 12.09 -9.87 0.65
C ASN A 227 13.19 -10.79 0.11
N THR A 228 14.38 -10.69 0.68
CA THR A 228 15.53 -11.57 0.43
C THR A 228 15.77 -12.56 1.58
N THR A 229 15.07 -12.38 2.70
CA THR A 229 15.18 -13.22 3.90
C THR A 229 14.16 -14.35 3.85
N GLU A 230 14.56 -15.56 4.23
CA GLU A 230 13.63 -16.68 4.27
C GLU A 230 12.61 -16.51 5.42
N VAL A 231 11.34 -16.82 5.13
CA VAL A 231 10.25 -16.85 6.10
C VAL A 231 9.80 -18.30 6.23
N ARG A 232 9.57 -18.76 7.45
CA ARG A 232 9.11 -20.13 7.71
C ARG A 232 7.78 -20.43 7.01
N GLU A 233 7.55 -21.70 6.71
CA GLU A 233 6.26 -22.14 6.21
C GLU A 233 5.18 -22.09 7.31
N CYS A 234 3.93 -21.86 6.89
CA CYS A 234 2.79 -21.90 7.80
C CYS A 234 2.50 -23.34 8.20
N SER A 235 2.14 -23.55 9.47
CA SER A 235 1.61 -24.82 9.94
C SER A 235 0.26 -25.13 9.28
N ALA A 236 -0.17 -26.39 9.35
CA ALA A 236 -1.48 -26.80 8.86
C ALA A 236 -2.63 -26.03 9.55
N ALA A 237 -2.50 -25.73 10.84
CA ALA A 237 -3.50 -24.99 11.61
C ALA A 237 -3.62 -23.54 11.15
N GLU A 238 -2.50 -22.84 10.97
CA GLU A 238 -2.45 -21.46 10.44
C GLU A 238 -3.02 -21.38 9.03
N THR A 239 -2.68 -22.36 8.18
CA THR A 239 -3.18 -22.46 6.81
C THR A 239 -4.70 -22.67 6.77
N ALA A 240 -5.22 -23.52 7.67
CA ALA A 240 -6.66 -23.77 7.78
C ALA A 240 -7.42 -22.55 8.31
N ALA A 241 -6.83 -21.79 9.23
CA ALA A 241 -7.41 -20.53 9.70
C ALA A 241 -7.51 -19.49 8.57
N GLY A 242 -6.45 -19.36 7.75
CA GLY A 242 -6.44 -18.45 6.60
C GLY A 242 -7.49 -18.75 5.51
N ARG A 243 -8.03 -19.98 5.43
CA ARG A 243 -9.12 -20.32 4.50
C ARG A 243 -10.52 -19.95 5.00
N ARG A 244 -10.66 -19.63 6.29
CA ARG A 244 -11.96 -19.38 6.94
C ARG A 244 -12.30 -17.90 7.09
N SER A 245 -11.34 -17.00 6.86
CA SER A 245 -11.47 -15.55 6.99
C SER A 245 -11.95 -14.89 5.69
#